data_AF-A0A1B7W360-F1
#
_entry.id   AF-A0A1B7W360-F1
#
_cell.length_a   1.000
_cell.length_b   1.000
_cell.length_c   1.000
_cell.angle_alpha   90.00
_cell.angle_beta   90.00
_cell.angle_gamma   90.00
#
_symmetry.space_group_name_H-M   'P 1'
#
loop_
_entity.id
_entity.type
_entity.pdbx_description
1 polymer ?
#
loop_
_entity_poly.entity_id
_entity_poly.type
_entity_poly.pdbx_seq_one_letter_code
_entity_poly.pdbx_strand_id
1 'polypeptide(L)'
;MVVAFGSLFNEITLIRYNNELTQEYERIKVPLMYAHKEKYFARLNSDPDLQKSTQISLPRMSFELMGITYDPSRKQNSLLRSGNKANTSSRVSSQYMGV
;
A
#
# COMPACT_ATOMS: atom_id res chain seq x y z
N MET A 1 -4.13 3.95 4.58
CA MET A 1 -3.25 3.76 3.40
C MET A 1 -2.10 2.80 3.70
N VAL A 2 -1.27 3.03 4.71
CA VAL A 2 -0.14 2.14 5.05
C VAL A 2 -0.56 0.69 5.30
N VAL A 3 -1.58 0.46 6.13
CA VAL A 3 -2.07 -0.90 6.43
C VAL A 3 -2.70 -1.58 5.22
N ALA A 4 -3.50 -0.84 4.43
CA ALA A 4 -4.14 -1.37 3.22
C ALA A 4 -3.13 -1.76 2.14
N PHE A 5 -2.09 -0.94 1.94
CA PHE A 5 -0.97 -1.29 1.06
C PHE A 5 -0.21 -2.50 1.63
N GLY A 6 0.11 -2.48 2.92
CA GLY A 6 0.78 -3.57 3.60
C GLY A 6 0.06 -4.90 3.46
N SER A 7 -1.27 -4.93 3.64
CA SER A 7 -2.08 -6.15 3.50
C SER A 7 -2.08 -6.69 2.07
N LEU A 8 -2.06 -5.82 1.06
CA LEU A 8 -2.07 -6.24 -0.34
C LEU A 8 -0.79 -6.99 -0.73
N PHE A 9 0.36 -6.59 -0.15
CA PHE A 9 1.66 -7.18 -0.46
C PHE A 9 2.19 -8.11 0.64
N ASN A 10 1.38 -8.40 1.66
CA ASN A 10 1.78 -9.25 2.78
C ASN A 10 1.95 -10.73 2.40
N GLU A 11 1.34 -11.19 1.31
CA GLU A 11 1.29 -12.62 0.95
C GLU A 11 2.19 -12.99 -0.24
N ILE A 12 3.20 -12.18 -0.54
CA ILE A 12 4.19 -12.52 -1.55
C ILE A 12 5.12 -13.63 -1.03
N THR A 13 5.21 -14.71 -1.78
CA THR A 13 6.10 -15.84 -1.51
C THR A 13 7.10 -16.03 -2.64
N LEU A 14 8.35 -16.32 -2.28
CA LEU A 14 9.39 -16.75 -3.20
C LEU A 14 9.44 -18.28 -3.19
N ILE A 15 9.41 -18.89 -4.37
CA ILE A 15 9.56 -20.34 -4.55
C ILE A 15 10.94 -20.59 -5.15
N ARG A 16 11.74 -21.43 -4.49
CA ARG A 16 13.02 -21.93 -5.02
C ARG A 16 12.80 -23.33 -5.53
N TYR A 17 13.23 -23.59 -6.75
CA TYR A 17 13.22 -24.92 -7.35
C TYR A 17 14.59 -25.60 -7.18
N ASN A 18 14.62 -26.92 -7.34
CA ASN A 18 15.86 -27.67 -7.49
C ASN A 18 16.63 -27.25 -8.77
N ASN A 19 17.90 -27.64 -8.89
CA ASN A 19 18.74 -27.30 -10.06
C ASN A 19 18.14 -27.74 -11.40
N GLU A 20 17.28 -28.76 -11.37
CA GLU A 20 16.59 -29.32 -12.54
C GLU A 20 15.25 -28.61 -12.84
N LEU A 21 14.84 -27.63 -12.00
CA LEU A 21 13.60 -26.85 -12.12
C LEU A 21 12.30 -27.68 -12.13
N THR A 22 12.38 -28.93 -11.69
CA THR A 22 11.27 -29.90 -11.75
C THR A 22 10.47 -29.98 -10.45
N GLN A 23 11.07 -29.65 -9.31
CA GLN A 23 10.44 -29.77 -7.99
C GLN A 23 10.66 -28.52 -7.14
N GLU A 24 9.61 -28.10 -6.43
CA GLU A 24 9.72 -27.04 -5.43
C GLU A 24 10.59 -27.52 -4.27
N TYR A 25 11.68 -26.82 -4.01
CA TYR A 25 12.62 -27.13 -2.93
C TYR A 25 12.27 -26.36 -1.65
N GLU A 26 11.94 -25.07 -1.79
CA GLU A 26 11.68 -24.19 -0.66
C GLU A 26 10.67 -23.10 -1.03
N ARG A 27 9.73 -22.81 -0.13
CA ARG A 27 8.82 -21.67 -0.25
C ARG A 27 9.01 -20.74 0.94
N ILE A 28 9.48 -19.53 0.66
CA ILE A 28 9.80 -18.52 1.67
C ILE A 28 8.79 -17.38 1.54
N LYS A 29 8.11 -17.03 2.63
CA LYS A 29 7.31 -15.80 2.69
C LYS A 29 8.23 -14.59 2.79
N VAL A 30 8.09 -13.63 1.88
CA VAL A 30 8.92 -12.42 1.87
C VAL A 30 8.41 -11.46 2.95
N PRO A 31 9.20 -11.13 3.99
CA PRO A 31 8.75 -10.20 5.02
C PRO A 31 8.62 -8.78 4.45
N LEU A 32 7.48 -8.13 4.73
CA LEU A 32 7.20 -6.75 4.34
C LEU A 32 7.24 -5.83 5.57
N MET A 33 7.95 -4.71 5.48
CA MET A 33 8.05 -3.73 6.58
C MET A 33 7.79 -2.30 6.10
N TYR A 34 7.24 -1.46 6.98
CA TYR A 34 7.13 -0.03 6.74
C TYR A 34 8.35 0.70 7.29
N ALA A 35 9.16 1.30 6.42
CA ALA A 35 10.36 2.05 6.82
C ALA A 35 10.85 2.98 5.71
N HIS A 36 11.51 4.08 6.10
CA HIS A 36 12.16 4.98 5.15
C HIS A 36 13.31 4.29 4.40
N LYS A 37 13.43 4.56 3.11
CA LYS A 37 14.44 3.95 2.23
C LYS A 37 15.86 4.04 2.78
N GLU A 38 16.30 5.22 3.22
CA GLU A 38 17.67 5.44 3.70
C GLU A 38 17.97 4.66 4.97
N LYS A 39 17.02 4.61 5.91
CA LYS A 39 17.15 3.84 7.15
C LYS A 39 17.18 2.34 6.87
N TYR A 40 16.38 1.88 5.92
CA TYR A 40 16.38 0.49 5.48
C TYR A 40 17.71 0.12 4.81
N PHE A 41 18.23 0.96 3.92
CA PHE A 41 19.51 0.77 3.24
C PHE A 41 20.70 0.80 4.21
N ALA A 42 20.73 1.75 5.14
CA ALA A 42 21.77 1.83 6.16
C ALA A 42 21.82 0.56 7.02
N ARG A 43 20.65 0.01 7.40
CA ARG A 43 20.58 -1.26 8.12
C ARG A 43 21.12 -2.42 7.29
N LEU A 44 20.73 -2.50 6.02
CA LEU A 44 21.20 -3.57 5.12
C LEU A 44 22.73 -3.54 4.97
N ASN A 45 23.34 -2.36 4.86
CA ASN A 45 24.79 -2.22 4.68
C ASN A 45 25.59 -2.21 5.99
N SER A 46 24.95 -2.00 7.14
CA SER A 46 25.63 -1.90 8.42
C SER A 46 26.26 -3.21 8.91
N ASP A 47 26.04 -4.33 8.21
CA ASP A 47 26.54 -5.65 8.59
C ASP A 47 27.24 -6.37 7.42
N PRO A 48 28.42 -5.91 7.01
CA PRO A 48 29.17 -6.52 5.91
C PRO A 48 29.90 -7.82 6.31
N ASP A 49 30.22 -8.01 7.60
CA ASP A 49 31.14 -9.07 8.06
C ASP A 49 30.47 -10.33 8.64
N LEU A 50 29.14 -10.46 8.57
CA LEU A 50 28.39 -11.65 9.05
C LEU A 50 28.60 -12.03 10.55
N GLN A 51 29.31 -11.23 11.34
CA GLN A 51 29.70 -11.55 12.72
C GLN A 51 28.58 -11.34 13.75
N LYS A 52 27.46 -10.70 13.39
CA LYS A 52 26.32 -10.49 14.31
C LYS A 52 25.28 -11.59 14.16
N SER A 53 24.95 -12.24 15.28
CA SER A 53 23.94 -13.32 15.36
C SER A 53 22.52 -12.90 14.94
N THR A 54 22.23 -11.60 14.85
CA THR A 54 20.97 -11.07 14.28
C THR A 54 21.16 -10.71 12.82
N GLN A 55 21.58 -11.68 12.02
CA GLN A 55 21.83 -11.49 10.60
C GLN A 55 20.53 -11.06 9.89
N ILE A 56 20.60 -9.98 9.12
CA ILE A 56 19.50 -9.57 8.25
C ILE A 56 19.34 -10.65 7.17
N SER A 57 18.23 -11.40 7.21
CA SER A 57 17.93 -12.40 6.19
C SER A 57 17.29 -11.77 4.95
N LEU A 58 17.73 -12.24 3.78
CA LEU A 58 17.16 -11.94 2.47
C LEU A 58 16.38 -13.18 1.98
N PRO A 59 15.25 -13.02 1.27
CA PRO A 59 14.70 -11.80 0.72
C PRO A 59 13.78 -11.05 1.70
N ARG A 60 13.75 -9.71 1.62
CA ARG A 60 12.80 -8.87 2.37
C ARG A 60 12.46 -7.62 1.58
N MET A 61 11.27 -7.05 1.80
CA MET A 61 10.80 -5.84 1.13
C MET A 61 10.40 -4.77 2.16
N SER A 62 10.57 -3.51 1.78
CA SER A 62 10.06 -2.38 2.55
C SER A 62 9.28 -1.43 1.66
N PHE A 63 8.30 -0.76 2.24
CA PHE A 63 7.57 0.32 1.58
C PHE A 63 7.54 1.56 2.47
N GLU A 64 7.43 2.72 1.84
CA GLU A 64 7.32 4.01 2.51
C GLU A 64 6.23 4.85 1.85
N LEU A 65 5.66 5.78 2.61
CA LEU A 65 4.78 6.79 2.07
C LEU A 65 5.61 8.03 1.76
N MET A 66 5.78 8.32 0.47
CA MET A 66 6.57 9.48 0.03
C MET A 66 5.82 10.80 0.20
N GLY A 67 4.50 10.79 0.04
CA GLY A 67 3.68 12.01 0.16
C GLY A 67 2.21 11.74 -0.10
N ILE A 68 1.40 12.75 0.22
CA ILE A 68 -0.03 12.78 -0.09
C ILE A 68 -0.27 14.09 -0.82
N THR A 69 -0.70 14.00 -2.06
CA THR A 69 -1.09 15.16 -2.87
C THR A 69 -2.60 15.22 -2.95
N TYR A 70 -3.14 16.43 -2.82
CA TYR A 70 -4.57 16.65 -3.03
C TYR A 70 -4.91 16.42 -4.51
N ASP A 71 -5.91 15.59 -4.76
CA ASP A 71 -6.47 15.36 -6.08
C ASP A 71 -7.72 16.25 -6.25
N PRO A 72 -7.63 17.37 -7.00
CA PRO A 72 -8.73 18.31 -7.15
C PRO A 72 -9.90 17.72 -7.94
N SER A 73 -9.72 16.61 -8.68
CA SER A 73 -10.81 15.95 -9.39
C SER A 73 -11.83 15.30 -8.44
N ARG A 74 -11.40 14.98 -7.21
CA ARG A 74 -12.27 14.45 -6.16
C ARG A 74 -13.03 15.55 -5.42
N LYS A 75 -12.79 16.83 -5.73
CA LYS A 75 -13.55 17.93 -5.16
C LYS A 75 -14.94 17.95 -5.77
N GLN A 76 -15.93 17.53 -5.00
CA GLN A 76 -17.31 17.71 -5.41
C GLN A 76 -17.66 19.21 -5.39
N ASN A 77 -18.35 19.68 -6.43
CA ASN A 77 -18.76 21.08 -6.50
C ASN A 77 -19.89 21.32 -5.49
N SER A 78 -19.56 22.01 -4.39
CA SER A 78 -20.51 22.36 -3.32
C SER A 78 -21.60 23.34 -3.75
N LEU A 79 -21.46 23.98 -4.92
CA LEU A 79 -22.44 24.90 -5.49
C LEU A 79 -23.48 24.20 -6.37
N LEU A 80 -23.32 22.89 -6.64
CA LEU A 80 -24.34 22.12 -7.35
C LEU A 80 -25.54 21.89 -6.43
N ARG A 81 -26.56 22.71 -6.64
CA ARG A 81 -27.89 22.53 -6.08
C ARG A 81 -28.63 21.48 -6.92
N SER A 82 -28.72 20.25 -6.42
CA SER A 82 -29.59 19.25 -7.05
C SER A 82 -31.04 19.55 -6.69
N GLY A 83 -31.84 19.86 -7.71
CA GLY A 83 -33.29 20.09 -7.58
C GLY A 83 -34.04 18.87 -8.10
N ASN A 84 -34.64 18.08 -7.21
CA ASN A 84 -35.56 17.03 -7.64
C ASN A 84 -36.81 17.69 -8.25
N LYS A 85 -37.08 17.46 -9.54
CA LYS A 85 -38.34 17.91 -10.17
C LYS A 85 -39.47 16.96 -9.73
N ALA A 86 -40.30 17.40 -8.78
CA ALA A 86 -41.52 16.69 -8.42
C ALA A 86 -42.59 16.93 -9.50
N ASN A 87 -43.16 15.86 -10.06
CA ASN A 87 -44.26 15.93 -11.03
C ASN A 87 -45.64 15.99 -10.36
N THR A 88 -45.73 16.60 -9.17
CA THR A 88 -47.01 16.84 -8.47
C THR A 88 -46.82 17.96 -7.45
N SER A 89 -47.86 18.77 -7.26
CA SER A 89 -47.91 20.07 -6.57
C SER A 89 -47.55 20.08 -5.06
N SER A 90 -46.37 19.60 -4.65
CA SER A 90 -45.91 19.75 -3.26
C SER A 90 -44.39 19.69 -3.13
N ARG A 91 -43.79 20.89 -3.10
CA ARG A 91 -42.46 21.28 -2.61
C ARG A 91 -41.23 20.69 -3.32
N VAL A 92 -40.39 21.60 -3.83
CA VAL A 92 -39.03 21.30 -4.30
C VAL A 92 -38.09 21.25 -3.08
N SER A 93 -37.67 20.06 -2.69
CA SER A 93 -36.54 19.88 -1.77
C SER A 93 -35.25 20.07 -2.58
N SER A 94 -34.61 21.23 -2.46
CA SER A 94 -33.26 21.42 -2.99
C SER A 94 -32.23 21.09 -1.92
N GLN A 95 -31.31 20.20 -2.25
CA GLN A 95 -30.23 19.82 -1.36
C GLN A 95 -28.91 20.29 -1.98
N TYR A 96 -28.06 20.89 -1.14
CA TYR A 96 -26.66 21.10 -1.51
C TYR A 96 -25.94 19.78 -1.31
N MET A 97 -25.11 19.39 -2.28
CA MET A 97 -24.24 18.23 -2.14
C MET A 97 -23.15 18.59 -1.13
N GLY A 98 -23.24 17.99 0.06
CA GLY A 98 -22.26 18.16 1.14
C GLY A 98 -20.92 17.53 0.75
N VAL A 99 -19.84 18.24 1.08
CA VAL A 99 -18.45 17.80 0.89
C VAL A 99 -18.07 16.66 1.82
#